data_AF-A0A562V1B8-F1
#
_entry.id   AF-A0A562V1B8-F1
#
_cell.length_a   1.000
_cell.length_b   1.000
_cell.length_c   1.000
_cell.angle_alpha   90.00
_cell.angle_beta   90.00
_cell.angle_gamma   90.00
#
_symmetry.space_group_name_H-M   'P 1'
#
loop_
_entity.id
_entity.type
_entity.pdbx_description
1 polymer ?
#
loop_
_entity_poly.entity_id
_entity_poly.type
_entity_poly.pdbx_seq_one_letter_code
_entity_poly.pdbx_strand_id
1 'polypeptide(L)'
;MADQSGEALGASLYKIVEAAAHCGDMAESFLAANASLQGTQNGTDGAFGSRENRAGGQSSPVEGAWMSLRDQLQGILGQNYVNFKDAETALRTIAADYAATDGGAAAEMNRLIEDYNDAPDPDLGDIAPPRSDEKPDYPKPDIPDGYVEPSEDE
;
A
#
# COMPACT_ATOMS: atom_id res chain seq x y z
N MET A 1 -22.80 -39.39 -1.68
CA MET A 1 -21.36 -39.14 -1.48
C MET A 1 -20.82 -37.97 -2.32
N ALA A 2 -21.61 -37.33 -3.19
CA ALA A 2 -21.15 -36.19 -4.00
C ALA A 2 -21.14 -34.84 -3.22
N ASP A 3 -22.00 -34.66 -2.22
CA ASP A 3 -22.14 -33.36 -1.54
C ASP A 3 -20.90 -32.94 -0.74
N GLN A 4 -20.22 -33.88 -0.07
CA GLN A 4 -19.03 -33.56 0.74
C GLN A 4 -17.82 -33.10 -0.08
N SER A 5 -17.70 -33.50 -1.35
CA SER A 5 -16.59 -33.05 -2.19
C SER A 5 -16.81 -31.64 -2.72
N GLY A 6 -18.06 -31.29 -3.05
CA GLY A 6 -18.43 -29.95 -3.50
C GLY A 6 -18.23 -28.91 -2.39
N GLU A 7 -18.67 -29.20 -1.17
CA GLU A 7 -18.49 -28.31 -0.02
C GLU A 7 -17.02 -28.02 0.29
N ALA A 8 -16.18 -29.06 0.37
CA ALA A 8 -14.76 -28.89 0.66
C ALA A 8 -14.02 -28.11 -0.43
N LEU A 9 -14.39 -28.33 -1.70
CA LEU A 9 -13.86 -27.56 -2.82
C LEU A 9 -14.33 -26.10 -2.75
N GLY A 10 -15.61 -25.85 -2.52
CA GLY A 10 -16.18 -24.50 -2.39
C GLY A 10 -15.52 -23.69 -1.28
N ALA A 11 -15.30 -24.29 -0.11
CA ALA A 11 -14.55 -23.66 0.98
C ALA A 11 -13.08 -23.36 0.61
N SER A 12 -12.46 -24.19 -0.22
CA SER A 12 -11.10 -23.93 -0.71
C SER A 12 -11.08 -22.79 -1.74
N LEU A 13 -12.08 -22.73 -2.63
CA LEU A 13 -12.25 -21.62 -3.58
C LEU A 13 -12.51 -20.30 -2.86
N TYR A 14 -13.31 -20.31 -1.80
CA TYR A 14 -13.52 -19.13 -0.94
C TYR A 14 -12.20 -18.58 -0.40
N LYS A 15 -11.30 -19.42 0.13
CA LYS A 15 -9.97 -18.98 0.60
C LYS A 15 -9.11 -18.37 -0.51
N ILE A 16 -9.26 -18.84 -1.75
CA ILE A 16 -8.58 -18.23 -2.91
C ILE A 16 -9.13 -16.83 -3.17
N VAL A 17 -10.45 -16.64 -3.05
CA VAL A 17 -11.09 -15.32 -3.20
C VAL A 17 -10.66 -14.37 -2.08
N GLU A 18 -10.59 -14.83 -0.82
CA GLU A 18 -10.06 -14.03 0.30
C GLU A 18 -8.59 -13.62 0.06
N ALA A 19 -7.75 -14.56 -0.36
CA ALA A 19 -6.36 -14.27 -0.69
C ALA A 19 -6.25 -13.25 -1.84
N ALA A 20 -7.14 -13.33 -2.83
CA ALA A 20 -7.20 -12.36 -3.92
C ALA A 20 -7.56 -10.95 -3.41
N ALA A 21 -8.53 -10.84 -2.50
CA ALA A 21 -8.89 -9.57 -1.86
C ALA A 21 -7.71 -8.97 -1.10
N HIS A 22 -6.99 -9.78 -0.30
CA HIS A 22 -5.78 -9.33 0.39
C HIS A 22 -4.66 -8.88 -0.57
N CYS A 23 -4.50 -9.53 -1.73
CA CYS A 23 -3.60 -9.01 -2.77
C CYS A 23 -4.04 -7.63 -3.27
N GLY A 24 -5.36 -7.41 -3.44
CA GLY A 24 -5.93 -6.11 -3.77
C GLY A 24 -5.57 -5.03 -2.73
N ASP A 25 -5.81 -5.29 -1.45
CA ASP A 25 -5.52 -4.36 -0.34
C ASP A 25 -4.02 -4.01 -0.27
N MET A 26 -3.16 -5.01 -0.46
CA MET A 26 -1.70 -4.81 -0.52
C MET A 26 -1.31 -3.95 -1.72
N ALA A 27 -1.92 -4.16 -2.89
CA ALA A 27 -1.69 -3.31 -4.05
C ALA A 27 -2.03 -1.85 -3.74
N GLU A 28 -3.22 -1.58 -3.19
CA GLU A 28 -3.63 -0.21 -2.82
C GLU A 28 -2.68 0.43 -1.81
N SER A 29 -2.14 -0.36 -0.86
CA SER A 29 -1.12 0.11 0.08
C SER A 29 0.17 0.57 -0.62
N PHE A 30 0.64 -0.18 -1.63
CA PHE A 30 1.80 0.23 -2.44
C PHE A 30 1.51 1.46 -3.28
N LEU A 31 0.30 1.59 -3.83
CA LEU A 31 -0.13 2.76 -4.59
C LEU A 31 -0.15 4.01 -3.69
N ALA A 32 -0.73 3.91 -2.50
CA ALA A 32 -0.77 4.99 -1.51
C ALA A 32 0.64 5.41 -1.08
N ALA A 33 1.53 4.45 -0.80
CA ALA A 33 2.93 4.74 -0.48
C ALA A 33 3.65 5.46 -1.63
N ASN A 34 3.39 5.06 -2.88
CA ASN A 34 3.97 5.70 -4.06
C ASN A 34 3.48 7.16 -4.22
N ALA A 35 2.19 7.42 -3.97
CA ALA A 35 1.62 8.76 -3.98
C ALA A 35 2.21 9.65 -2.88
N SER A 36 2.37 9.11 -1.66
CA SER A 36 3.04 9.82 -0.56
C SER A 36 4.48 10.18 -0.90
N LEU A 37 5.21 9.28 -1.56
CA LEU A 37 6.58 9.54 -2.01
C LEU A 37 6.62 10.62 -3.10
N GLN A 38 5.66 10.65 -4.01
CA GLN A 38 5.52 11.74 -4.98
C GLN A 38 5.30 13.09 -4.29
N GLY A 39 4.52 13.13 -3.20
CA GLY A 39 4.31 14.34 -2.40
C GLY A 39 5.61 14.95 -1.83
N THR A 40 6.65 14.14 -1.61
CA THR A 40 7.94 14.65 -1.11
C THR A 40 8.68 15.52 -2.11
N GLN A 41 8.39 15.38 -3.42
CA GLN A 41 9.03 16.18 -4.48
C GLN A 41 8.82 17.69 -4.29
N ASN A 42 7.65 18.10 -3.82
CA ASN A 42 7.32 19.52 -3.65
C ASN A 42 7.94 20.11 -2.36
N GLY A 43 8.28 19.27 -1.38
CA GLY A 43 8.92 19.71 -0.13
C GLY A 43 10.44 19.84 -0.23
N THR A 44 11.05 19.21 -1.23
CA THR A 44 12.51 19.09 -1.34
C THR A 44 13.19 20.30 -1.96
N ASP A 45 12.46 21.13 -2.71
CA ASP A 45 12.97 22.38 -3.31
C ASP A 45 13.50 23.36 -2.25
N GLY A 46 12.90 23.35 -1.05
CA GLY A 46 13.35 24.13 0.10
C GLY A 46 14.41 23.42 0.95
N ALA A 47 14.35 22.09 1.04
CA ALA A 47 15.21 21.30 1.92
C ALA A 47 16.64 21.13 1.38
N PHE A 48 16.81 21.10 0.05
CA PHE A 48 18.12 20.99 -0.59
C PHE A 48 18.66 22.33 -1.12
N GLY A 49 17.90 23.42 -0.95
CA GLY A 49 18.40 24.77 -1.20
C GLY A 49 19.34 25.22 -0.07
N SER A 50 20.61 25.50 -0.38
CA SER A 50 21.48 26.14 0.62
C SER A 50 21.07 27.62 0.81
N ARG A 51 21.14 28.13 2.05
CA ARG A 51 20.88 29.56 2.34
C ARG A 51 21.80 30.50 1.54
N GLU A 52 23.02 30.05 1.23
CA GLU A 52 24.02 30.77 0.42
C GLU A 52 23.71 30.78 -1.08
N ASN A 53 22.90 29.82 -1.58
CA ASN A 53 22.62 29.66 -3.02
C ASN A 53 21.39 30.45 -3.52
N ARG A 54 20.68 31.19 -2.65
CA ARG A 54 19.57 32.08 -3.07
C ARG A 54 20.00 33.18 -4.05
N ALA A 55 21.31 33.48 -4.15
CA ALA A 55 21.85 34.47 -5.09
C ALA A 55 22.42 33.86 -6.39
N GLY A 56 22.52 32.54 -6.54
CA GLY A 56 23.30 31.90 -7.62
C GLY A 56 22.73 30.60 -8.21
N GLY A 57 21.64 30.04 -7.68
CA GLY A 57 20.87 28.97 -8.33
C GLY A 57 21.53 27.60 -8.41
N GLN A 58 22.58 27.33 -7.65
CA GLN A 58 23.18 25.99 -7.60
C GLN A 58 22.44 25.06 -6.62
N SER A 59 21.86 23.99 -7.14
CA SER A 59 21.33 22.84 -6.39
C SER A 59 22.39 22.20 -5.49
N SER A 60 21.98 21.67 -4.33
CA SER A 60 22.88 20.89 -3.47
C SER A 60 23.32 19.61 -4.19
N PRO A 61 24.59 19.19 -4.10
CA PRO A 61 25.06 17.94 -4.69
C PRO A 61 24.33 16.68 -4.16
N VAL A 62 23.63 16.78 -3.02
CA VAL A 62 22.83 15.70 -2.44
C VAL A 62 21.48 15.53 -3.14
N GLU A 63 20.96 16.59 -3.77
CA GLU A 63 19.64 16.61 -4.41
C GLU A 63 19.54 15.55 -5.51
N GLY A 64 20.55 15.44 -6.38
CA GLY A 64 20.57 14.45 -7.46
C GLY A 64 20.59 13.00 -6.94
N ALA A 65 21.33 12.74 -5.86
CA ALA A 65 21.36 11.42 -5.24
C ALA A 65 20.01 11.07 -4.59
N TRP A 66 19.37 12.05 -3.93
CA TRP A 66 18.03 11.91 -3.38
C TRP A 66 16.99 11.61 -4.46
N MET A 67 16.96 12.40 -5.55
CA MET A 67 16.03 12.18 -6.65
C MET A 67 16.20 10.77 -7.25
N SER A 68 17.44 10.32 -7.46
CA SER A 68 17.71 8.98 -7.99
C SER A 68 17.20 7.87 -7.07
N LEU A 69 17.40 7.99 -5.74
CA LEU A 69 16.89 7.01 -4.77
C LEU A 69 15.36 7.01 -4.74
N ARG A 70 14.75 8.19 -4.74
CA ARG A 70 13.29 8.35 -4.76
C ARG A 70 12.70 7.67 -5.99
N ASP A 71 13.23 7.96 -7.18
CA ASP A 71 12.72 7.43 -8.44
C ASP A 71 12.85 5.89 -8.50
N GLN A 72 13.95 5.34 -7.97
CA GLN A 72 14.12 3.88 -7.81
C GLN A 72 13.08 3.29 -6.87
N LEU A 73 12.83 3.93 -5.73
CA LEU A 73 11.82 3.48 -4.78
C LEU A 73 10.41 3.54 -5.38
N GLN A 74 10.07 4.62 -6.09
CA GLN A 74 8.80 4.73 -6.82
C GLN A 74 8.63 3.59 -7.84
N GLY A 75 9.70 3.24 -8.56
CA GLY A 75 9.72 2.11 -9.48
C GLY A 75 9.41 0.78 -8.79
N ILE A 76 10.03 0.51 -7.63
CA ILE A 76 9.79 -0.70 -6.84
C ILE A 76 8.35 -0.74 -6.31
N LEU A 77 7.84 0.37 -5.77
CA LEU A 77 6.46 0.46 -5.28
C LEU A 77 5.44 0.24 -6.41
N GLY A 78 5.65 0.89 -7.57
CA GLY A 78 4.81 0.71 -8.75
C GLY A 78 4.81 -0.72 -9.28
N GLN A 79 5.99 -1.37 -9.33
CA GLN A 79 6.07 -2.76 -9.77
C GLN A 79 5.34 -3.71 -8.80
N ASN A 80 5.45 -3.48 -7.49
CA ASN A 80 4.72 -4.28 -6.50
C ASN A 80 3.20 -4.10 -6.64
N TYR A 81 2.71 -2.87 -6.84
CA TYR A 81 1.30 -2.62 -7.13
C TYR A 81 0.81 -3.48 -8.31
N VAL A 82 1.52 -3.45 -9.44
CA VAL A 82 1.16 -4.25 -10.62
C VAL A 82 1.17 -5.74 -10.32
N ASN A 83 2.23 -6.25 -9.68
CA ASN A 83 2.34 -7.68 -9.35
C ASN A 83 1.18 -8.16 -8.45
N PHE A 84 0.79 -7.36 -7.46
CA PHE A 84 -0.31 -7.71 -6.55
C PHE A 84 -1.68 -7.59 -7.24
N LYS A 85 -1.89 -6.63 -8.13
CA LYS A 85 -3.10 -6.56 -8.97
C LYS A 85 -3.22 -7.73 -9.95
N ASP A 86 -2.11 -8.13 -10.55
CA ASP A 86 -2.08 -9.30 -11.44
C ASP A 86 -2.37 -10.58 -10.66
N ALA A 87 -1.80 -10.72 -9.45
CA ALA A 87 -2.09 -11.84 -8.55
C ALA A 87 -3.55 -11.87 -8.11
N GLU A 88 -4.13 -10.73 -7.72
CA GLU A 88 -5.56 -10.60 -7.41
C GLU A 88 -6.41 -11.12 -8.59
N THR A 89 -6.13 -10.60 -9.79
CA THR A 89 -6.89 -10.96 -11.00
C THR A 89 -6.77 -12.44 -11.32
N ALA A 90 -5.57 -12.99 -11.26
CA ALA A 90 -5.31 -14.40 -11.52
C ALA A 90 -6.04 -15.32 -10.53
N LEU A 91 -5.98 -15.01 -9.23
CA LEU A 91 -6.65 -15.80 -8.19
C LEU A 91 -8.18 -15.75 -8.34
N ARG A 92 -8.76 -14.58 -8.61
CA ARG A 92 -10.20 -14.46 -8.88
C ARG A 92 -10.62 -15.26 -10.11
N THR A 93 -9.81 -15.23 -11.16
CA THR A 93 -10.07 -15.99 -12.40
C THR A 93 -10.03 -17.49 -12.14
N ILE A 94 -9.01 -17.97 -11.44
CA ILE A 94 -8.88 -19.38 -11.05
C ILE A 94 -10.11 -19.82 -10.24
N ALA A 95 -10.51 -19.04 -9.23
CA ALA A 95 -11.67 -19.38 -8.41
C ALA A 95 -12.96 -19.47 -9.25
N ALA A 96 -13.17 -18.50 -10.15
CA ALA A 96 -14.33 -18.47 -11.04
C ALA A 96 -14.34 -19.64 -12.04
N ASP A 97 -13.20 -19.94 -12.67
CA ASP A 97 -13.06 -21.05 -13.62
C ASP A 97 -13.36 -22.39 -12.96
N TYR A 98 -12.86 -22.64 -11.75
CA TYR A 98 -13.16 -23.87 -11.01
C TYR A 98 -14.63 -23.93 -10.57
N ALA A 99 -15.19 -22.83 -10.07
CA ALA A 99 -16.60 -22.77 -9.71
C ALA A 99 -17.52 -23.04 -10.92
N ALA A 100 -17.12 -22.64 -12.13
CA ALA A 100 -17.88 -22.93 -13.34
C ALA A 100 -17.92 -24.44 -13.70
N THR A 101 -16.97 -25.24 -13.19
CA THR A 101 -16.91 -26.70 -13.44
C THR A 101 -17.69 -27.55 -12.43
N ASP A 102 -17.95 -27.02 -11.23
CA ASP A 102 -18.63 -27.75 -10.15
C ASP A 102 -19.68 -26.85 -9.48
N GLY A 103 -20.96 -27.14 -9.75
CA GLY A 103 -22.07 -26.37 -9.22
C GLY A 103 -22.23 -26.46 -7.69
N GLY A 104 -21.80 -27.56 -7.07
CA GLY A 104 -21.82 -27.70 -5.61
C GLY A 104 -20.75 -26.84 -4.95
N ALA A 105 -19.55 -26.82 -5.53
CA ALA A 105 -18.48 -25.94 -5.08
C ALA A 105 -18.82 -24.46 -5.29
N ALA A 106 -19.44 -24.11 -6.42
CA ALA A 106 -19.92 -22.75 -6.67
C ALA A 106 -20.96 -22.31 -5.64
N ALA A 107 -21.94 -23.17 -5.33
CA ALA A 107 -22.97 -22.88 -4.35
C ALA A 107 -22.37 -22.64 -2.95
N GLU A 108 -21.45 -23.49 -2.50
CA GLU A 108 -20.81 -23.33 -1.19
C GLU A 108 -19.90 -22.10 -1.14
N MET A 109 -19.13 -21.84 -2.20
CA MET A 109 -18.31 -20.63 -2.29
C MET A 109 -19.17 -19.37 -2.19
N ASN A 110 -20.28 -19.30 -2.94
CA ASN A 110 -21.18 -18.15 -2.89
C ASN A 110 -21.85 -18.00 -1.51
N ARG A 111 -22.26 -19.11 -0.88
CA ARG A 111 -22.81 -19.12 0.48
C ARG A 111 -21.82 -18.50 1.47
N LEU A 112 -20.54 -18.87 1.40
CA LEU A 112 -19.50 -18.31 2.28
C LEU A 112 -19.21 -16.83 2.02
N ILE A 113 -19.29 -16.39 0.76
CA ILE A 113 -19.16 -14.96 0.39
C ILE A 113 -20.33 -14.16 0.97
N GLU A 114 -21.56 -14.68 0.86
CA GLU A 114 -22.76 -14.05 1.43
C GLU A 114 -22.67 -13.98 2.96
N ASP A 115 -22.32 -15.08 3.63
CA ASP A 115 -22.12 -15.11 5.09
C ASP A 115 -21.07 -14.10 5.56
N TYR A 116 -19.99 -13.90 4.80
CA TYR A 116 -18.97 -12.91 5.11
C TYR A 116 -19.48 -11.47 4.96
N ASN A 117 -20.25 -11.18 3.91
CA ASN A 117 -20.81 -9.84 3.68
C ASN A 117 -21.91 -9.48 4.68
N ASP A 118 -22.62 -10.48 5.22
CA ASP A 118 -23.63 -10.32 6.26
C ASP A 118 -23.03 -10.30 7.68
N ALA A 119 -21.75 -10.65 7.83
CA ALA A 119 -21.07 -10.52 9.11
C ALA A 119 -20.96 -9.04 9.49
N PRO A 120 -21.28 -8.66 10.74
CA PRO A 120 -21.02 -7.30 11.20
C PRO A 120 -19.54 -7.02 11.01
N ASP A 121 -19.24 -5.91 10.34
CA ASP A 121 -17.88 -5.46 10.04
C ASP A 121 -17.04 -5.64 11.32
N PRO A 122 -16.00 -6.48 11.32
CA PRO A 122 -15.15 -6.60 12.49
C PRO A 122 -14.69 -5.18 12.84
N ASP A 123 -14.83 -4.80 14.11
CA ASP A 123 -14.34 -3.52 14.62
C ASP A 123 -12.81 -3.49 14.46
N LEU A 124 -12.37 -3.14 13.26
CA LEU A 124 -11.00 -2.88 12.86
C LEU A 124 -10.64 -1.49 13.41
N GLY A 125 -10.72 -1.36 14.73
CA GLY A 125 -10.69 -0.08 15.42
C GLY A 125 -9.63 0.84 14.85
N ASP A 126 -10.06 1.99 14.31
CA ASP A 126 -9.26 3.11 13.79
C ASP A 126 -7.89 2.76 13.17
N ILE A 127 -7.76 1.63 12.45
CA ILE A 127 -6.64 1.44 11.52
C ILE A 127 -7.01 2.20 10.23
N ALA A 128 -7.30 3.48 10.38
CA ALA A 128 -7.25 4.38 9.25
C ALA A 128 -5.81 4.34 8.73
N PRO A 129 -5.58 4.36 7.40
CA PRO A 129 -4.27 4.77 6.90
C PRO A 129 -3.90 6.06 7.63
N PRO A 130 -2.64 6.24 8.08
CA PRO A 130 -2.25 7.41 8.86
C PRO A 130 -2.80 8.64 8.15
N ARG A 131 -3.67 9.36 8.87
CA ARG A 131 -4.29 10.57 8.35
C ARG A 131 -3.16 11.47 7.87
N SER A 132 -3.28 12.08 6.68
CA SER A 132 -2.21 12.92 6.13
C SER A 132 -1.90 14.15 7.01
N ASP A 133 -2.79 14.44 7.95
CA ASP A 133 -2.72 15.44 9.02
C ASP A 133 -2.08 14.92 10.33
N GLU A 134 -1.91 13.61 10.49
CA GLU A 134 -1.21 13.00 11.62
C GLU A 134 0.29 12.99 11.31
N LYS A 135 1.00 14.05 11.76
CA LYS A 135 2.47 14.04 11.72
C LYS A 135 2.95 12.83 12.52
N PRO A 136 3.72 11.92 11.92
CA PRO A 136 4.30 10.83 12.70
C PRO A 136 5.14 11.45 13.82
N ASP A 137 4.94 10.95 15.04
CA ASP A 137 5.78 11.32 16.19
C ASP A 137 7.15 10.66 16.00
N TYR A 138 7.91 11.22 15.06
CA TYR A 138 9.27 10.79 14.82
C TYR A 138 10.06 11.14 16.07
N PRO A 139 10.79 10.17 16.67
CA PRO A 139 11.73 10.49 17.72
C PRO A 139 12.62 11.60 17.21
N LYS A 140 12.64 12.73 17.93
CA LYS A 140 13.51 13.84 17.59
C LYS A 140 14.92 13.25 17.42
N PRO A 141 15.59 13.45 16.27
CA PRO A 141 16.96 13.00 16.14
C PRO A 141 17.76 13.54 17.33
N ASP A 142 18.64 12.73 17.91
CA ASP A 142 19.58 13.19 18.93
C ASP A 142 20.47 14.26 18.29
N ILE A 143 20.06 15.51 18.43
CA ILE A 143 20.82 16.65 17.94
C ILE A 143 21.99 16.83 18.91
N PRO A 144 23.25 16.79 18.43
CA PRO A 144 24.41 17.00 19.28
C PRO A 144 24.29 18.34 20.03
N ASP A 145 24.62 18.33 21.33
CA ASP A 145 24.70 19.53 22.16
C ASP A 145 25.58 20.59 21.45
N GLY A 146 24.96 21.66 20.96
CA GLY A 146 25.63 22.73 20.21
C GLY A 146 24.96 23.13 18.88
N TYR A 147 23.92 22.43 18.43
CA TYR A 147 23.11 22.91 17.31
C TYR A 147 22.21 24.06 17.77
N VAL A 148 22.44 25.25 17.22
CA VAL A 148 21.57 26.41 17.41
C VAL A 148 20.50 26.33 16.31
N GLU A 149 19.25 26.07 16.69
CA GLU A 149 18.12 26.24 15.77
C GLU A 149 18.13 27.68 15.25
N PRO A 150 18.20 27.90 13.92
CA PRO A 150 18.12 29.25 13.39
C PRO A 150 16.73 29.80 13.69
N SER A 151 16.67 30.91 14.42
CA SER A 151 15.43 31.60 14.76
C SER A 151 14.58 31.87 13.51
N GLU A 152 13.30 31.57 13.58
CA GLU A 152 12.33 31.79 12.50
C GLU A 152 11.99 33.28 12.28
N ASP A 153 12.55 34.17 13.10
CA ASP A 153 12.41 35.62 13.01
C ASP A 153 13.66 36.23 12.34
N GLU A 154 13.68 36.29 11.00
CA GLU A 154 14.39 37.33 10.20
C GLU A 154 14.02 37.30 8.71
#